data_AF-A0A2T7EGR6-F1
#
_entry.id   AF-A0A2T7EGR6-F1
#
_cell.length_a   1.000
_cell.length_b   1.000
_cell.length_c   1.000
_cell.angle_alpha   90.00
_cell.angle_beta   90.00
_cell.angle_gamma   90.00
#
_symmetry.space_group_name_H-M   'P 1'
#
loop_
_entity.id
_entity.type
_entity.pdbx_description
1 polymer ?
#
loop_
_entity_poly.entity_id
_entity_poly.type
_entity_poly.pdbx_seq_one_letter_code
_entity_poly.pdbx_strand_id
1 'polypeptide(L)' 'MKTSFNDSLKSTEPLPMPSVTSPAEILATLQMVPDLARCDMLKSYGKFILNERLFQALLELPMDMRKEWLLLLN' A
#
# COMPACT_ATOMS: atom_id res chain seq x y z
N MET A 1 24.62 39.45 3.47
CA MET A 1 23.22 39.20 3.06
C MET A 1 22.79 37.88 3.69
N LYS A 2 21.88 37.90 4.67
CA LYS A 2 21.36 36.69 5.33
C LYS A 2 20.07 36.29 4.62
N THR A 3 20.15 35.33 3.71
CA THR A 3 18.95 34.75 3.08
C THR A 3 18.20 33.97 4.16
N SER A 4 17.07 34.54 4.55
CA SER A 4 16.20 34.07 5.62
C SER A 4 15.65 32.69 5.27
N PHE A 5 15.94 31.69 6.10
CA PHE A 5 15.34 30.35 6.04
C PHE A 5 13.79 30.36 6.08
N ASN A 6 13.18 31.51 6.39
CA ASN A 6 11.74 31.66 6.55
C ASN A 6 10.95 31.71 5.23
N ASP A 7 11.58 31.92 4.08
CA ASP A 7 10.84 31.97 2.80
C ASP A 7 10.43 30.58 2.27
N SER A 8 11.09 29.50 2.72
CA SER A 8 10.73 28.11 2.31
C SER A 8 9.54 27.51 3.07
N LEU A 9 9.04 28.17 4.12
CA LEU A 9 7.96 27.64 4.97
C LEU A 9 6.56 28.19 4.60
N LYS A 10 6.45 29.03 3.57
CA LYS A 10 5.16 29.62 3.13
C LYS A 10 4.33 28.76 2.16
N SER A 11 4.74 27.52 1.88
CA SER A 11 3.87 26.60 1.14
C SER A 11 2.93 25.90 2.13
N THR A 12 1.81 26.55 2.46
CA THR A 12 0.75 26.03 3.33
C THR A 12 -0.30 25.23 2.54
N GLU A 13 0.05 24.70 1.36
CA GLU A 13 -0.78 23.64 0.78
C GLU A 13 -0.68 22.43 1.70
N PRO A 14 -1.82 21.90 2.21
CA PRO A 14 -1.81 20.64 2.92
C PRO A 14 -1.18 19.61 1.99
N LEU A 15 -0.01 19.10 2.36
CA LEU A 15 0.50 17.91 1.70
C LEU A 15 -0.62 16.86 1.80
N PRO A 16 -1.01 16.21 0.70
CA PRO A 16 -2.00 15.15 0.75
C PRO A 16 -1.51 14.17 1.83
N MET A 17 -2.31 14.01 2.89
CA MET A 17 -1.96 13.07 3.94
C MET A 17 -1.71 11.73 3.27
N PRO A 18 -0.63 11.00 3.64
CA PRO A 18 -0.42 9.66 3.11
C PRO A 18 -1.73 8.91 3.33
N SER A 19 -2.36 8.49 2.23
CA SER A 19 -3.63 7.79 2.27
C SER A 19 -3.37 6.47 2.96
N VAL A 20 -3.55 6.44 4.28
CA VAL A 20 -3.38 5.22 5.06
C VAL A 20 -4.37 4.25 4.48
N THR A 21 -3.86 3.21 3.82
CA THR A 21 -4.71 2.22 3.18
C THR A 21 -5.59 1.58 4.25
N SER A 22 -6.91 1.67 4.08
CA SER A 22 -7.82 1.11 5.07
C SER A 22 -7.74 -0.43 5.05
N PRO A 23 -7.90 -1.10 6.21
CA PRO A 23 -7.95 -2.57 6.24
C PRO A 23 -9.03 -3.16 5.32
N ALA A 24 -10.14 -2.44 5.11
CA ALA A 24 -11.19 -2.84 4.18
C ALA A 24 -10.72 -2.86 2.72
N GLU A 25 -9.94 -1.86 2.28
CA GLU A 25 -9.37 -1.81 0.93
C GLU A 25 -8.35 -2.92 0.70
N ILE A 26 -7.53 -3.22 1.72
CA ILE A 26 -6.58 -4.35 1.65
C ILE A 26 -7.32 -5.66 1.41
N LEU A 27 -8.38 -5.92 2.18
CA LEU A 27 -9.18 -7.13 2.04
C LEU A 27 -9.88 -7.18 0.68
N ALA A 28 -10.48 -6.08 0.24
CA ALA A 28 -11.14 -6.01 -1.07
C ALA A 28 -10.17 -6.28 -2.22
N THR A 29 -8.96 -5.71 -2.16
CA THR A 29 -7.92 -5.92 -3.18
C THR A 29 -7.49 -7.38 -3.25
N LEU A 30 -7.32 -8.03 -2.09
CA LEU A 30 -7.00 -9.46 -2.02
C LEU A 30 -8.11 -10.35 -2.59
N GLN A 31 -9.38 -9.96 -2.38
CA GLN A 31 -10.54 -10.68 -2.94
C GLN A 31 -10.64 -10.55 -4.46
N MET A 32 -10.06 -9.50 -5.07
CA MET A 32 -10.00 -9.36 -6.53
C MET A 32 -9.00 -10.31 -7.18
N VAL A 33 -8.07 -10.90 -6.42
CA VAL A 33 -7.09 -11.83 -6.96
C VAL A 33 -7.78 -13.18 -7.24
N PRO A 34 -7.87 -13.61 -8.51
CA PRO A 34 -8.55 -14.85 -8.84
C PRO A 34 -7.80 -16.06 -8.29
N ASP A 35 -8.53 -17.10 -7.89
CA ASP A 35 -7.99 -18.39 -7.44
C ASP A 35 -6.96 -18.30 -6.29
N LEU A 36 -7.04 -17.27 -5.46
CA LEU A 36 -6.25 -17.16 -4.23
C LEU A 36 -6.93 -17.96 -3.11
N ALA A 37 -6.24 -18.95 -2.55
CA ALA A 37 -6.81 -19.75 -1.48
C ALA A 37 -7.07 -18.90 -0.23
N ARG A 38 -8.14 -19.20 0.50
CA ARG A 38 -8.55 -18.44 1.69
C ARG A 38 -7.44 -18.33 2.75
N CYS A 39 -6.66 -19.40 2.93
CA CYS A 39 -5.53 -19.41 3.86
C CYS A 39 -4.44 -18.42 3.43
N ASP A 40 -4.12 -18.38 2.13
CA ASP A 40 -3.09 -17.50 1.60
C ASP A 40 -3.50 -16.03 1.64
N MET A 41 -4.79 -15.77 1.39
CA MET A 41 -5.40 -14.45 1.55
C MET A 41 -5.27 -13.94 3.00
N LEU A 42 -5.62 -14.75 4.00
CA LEU A 42 -5.54 -14.34 5.41
C LEU A 42 -4.10 -14.07 5.86
N LYS A 43 -3.13 -14.89 5.41
CA LYS A 43 -1.71 -14.66 5.69
C LYS A 43 -1.22 -13.34 5.08
N SER A 44 -1.59 -13.09 3.82
CA SER A 44 -1.23 -11.85 3.10
C SER A 44 -1.85 -10.63 3.76
N TYR A 45 -3.13 -10.73 4.15
CA TYR A 45 -3.84 -9.66 4.86
C TYR A 45 -3.13 -9.24 6.15
N GLY A 46 -2.69 -10.21 6.97
CA GLY A 46 -1.91 -9.93 8.17
C GLY A 46 -0.60 -9.19 7.89
N LYS A 47 0.09 -9.53 6.79
CA LYS A 47 1.34 -8.87 6.38
C LYS A 47 1.09 -7.42 5.93
N PHE A 48 0.02 -7.18 5.17
CA PHE A 48 -0.29 -5.85 4.64
C PHE A 48 -0.82 -4.86 5.67
N ILE A 49 -1.57 -5.32 6.69
CA ILE A 49 -1.97 -4.43 7.81
C ILE A 49 -0.75 -3.85 8.53
N LEU A 50 0.33 -4.63 8.64
CA LEU A 50 1.54 -4.23 9.34
C LEU A 50 2.55 -3.48 8.45
N ASN A 51 2.38 -3.55 7.12
CA ASN A 51 3.32 -2.98 6.17
C ASN A 51 2.61 -2.45 4.92
N GLU A 52 2.33 -1.14 4.96
CA GLU A 52 1.70 -0.42 3.87
C GLU A 52 2.51 -0.44 2.57
N ARG A 53 3.85 -0.45 2.63
CA ARG A 53 4.70 -0.49 1.42
C ARG A 53 4.54 -1.80 0.66
N LEU A 54 4.32 -2.91 1.36
CA LEU A 54 4.03 -4.19 0.71
C LEU A 54 2.69 -4.14 -0.03
N PHE A 55 1.70 -3.48 0.55
CA PHE A 55 0.42 -3.30 -0.13
C PHE A 55 0.54 -2.40 -1.37
N GLN A 56 1.29 -1.30 -1.28
CA GLN A 56 1.58 -0.44 -2.45
C GLN A 56 2.29 -1.23 -3.56
N ALA A 57 3.28 -2.07 -3.22
CA ALA A 57 3.95 -2.92 -4.19
C ALA A 57 2.98 -3.90 -4.89
N LEU A 58 1.98 -4.42 -4.18
CA LEU A 58 0.93 -5.25 -4.79
C LEU A 58 0.11 -4.47 -5.83
N LEU A 59 -0.21 -3.21 -5.57
CA LEU A 59 -1.00 -2.38 -6.47
C LEU A 59 -0.26 -2.04 -7.77
N GLU A 60 1.07 -1.85 -7.69
CA GLU A 60 1.95 -1.63 -8.84
C GLU A 60 2.11 -2.87 -9.73
N LEU A 61 1.84 -4.07 -9.19
CA LEU A 61 1.90 -5.30 -9.96
C LEU A 61 0.66 -5.47 -10.85
N PRO A 62 0.84 -5.98 -12.09
CA PRO A 62 -0.27 -6.33 -12.95
C PRO A 62 -1.04 -7.53 -12.36
N MET A 63 -2.34 -7.60 -12.64
CA MET A 63 -3.27 -8.54 -11.96
C MET A 63 -2.88 -10.01 -12.12
N ASP A 64 -2.29 -10.38 -13.26
CA ASP A 64 -1.78 -11.72 -13.56
C ASP A 64 -0.62 -12.14 -12.64
N MET A 65 0.23 -11.19 -12.23
CA MET A 65 1.39 -11.45 -11.37
C MET A 65 1.07 -11.41 -9.87
N ARG A 66 -0.04 -10.76 -9.48
CA ARG A 66 -0.38 -10.57 -8.06
C ARG A 66 -0.50 -11.88 -7.29
N LYS A 67 -1.12 -12.92 -7.88
CA LYS A 67 -1.24 -14.22 -7.23
C LYS A 67 0.13 -14.87 -6.98
N GLU A 68 0.97 -14.96 -8.00
CA GLU A 68 2.30 -15.58 -7.90
C GLU A 68 3.17 -14.86 -6.87
N TRP A 69 3.12 -13.53 -6.87
CA TRP A 69 3.85 -12.72 -5.91
C TRP A 69 3.35 -12.92 -4.47
N LEU A 70 2.03 -12.99 -4.24
CA LEU A 70 1.46 -13.29 -2.93
C LEU A 70 1.87 -14.68 -2.42
N LEU A 71 1.97 -15.66 -3.31
CA LEU A 71 2.43 -17.01 -2.96
C LEU A 71 3.93 -17.04 -2.65
N LEU A 72 4.74 -16.24 -3.35
CA LEU A 72 6.18 -16.10 -3.06
C LEU A 72 6.43 -15.47 -1.69
N LEU A 73 5.57 -14.53 -1.29
CA LEU A 73 5.65 -13.88 0.01
C LEU A 73 5.26 -14.80 1.17
N ASN A 74 4.61 -15.95 0.92
CA ASN A 74 3.83 -16.65 1.94
C ASN A 74 4.58 -17.53 2.91
#